data_AF-A0A1S4DQ86-F1
#
_entry.id   AF-A0A1S4DQ86-F1
#
_cell.length_a   1.000
_cell.length_b   1.000
_cell.length_c   1.000
_cell.angle_alpha   90.00
_cell.angle_beta   90.00
_cell.angle_gamma   90.00
#
_symmetry.space_group_name_H-M   'P 1'
#
loop_
_entity.id
_entity.type
_entity.pdbx_description
1 polymer ?
#
loop_
_entity_poly.entity_id
_entity_poly.type
_entity_poly.pdbx_seq_one_letter_code
_entity_poly.pdbx_strand_id
1 'polypeptide(L)'
;METTPPSQPKKRGRPKGSSTKTKEERDKELQHRMRGSITDKKAAANAIDEKYVQWKSLVPVLYDWFANHNLVWPSLSCRWGPIVEQGALKNRQRLYLSEQAS
;
A
#
# COMPACT_ATOMS: atom_id res chain seq x y z
N MET A 1 18.80 6.30 -70.95
CA MET A 1 19.60 5.87 -69.79
C MET A 1 19.48 6.95 -68.73
N GLU A 2 19.10 6.51 -67.54
CA GLU A 2 18.49 7.27 -66.43
C GLU A 2 19.35 8.44 -65.93
N THR A 3 18.69 9.56 -65.63
CA THR A 3 19.22 10.60 -64.73
C THR A 3 18.32 10.67 -63.50
N THR A 4 18.71 9.94 -62.46
CA THR A 4 18.10 9.99 -61.13
C THR A 4 18.53 11.27 -60.40
N PRO A 5 17.61 12.13 -59.93
CA PRO A 5 17.97 13.17 -58.97
C PRO A 5 18.00 12.61 -57.52
N PRO A 6 18.90 13.10 -56.65
CA PRO A 6 19.03 12.60 -55.28
C PRO A 6 17.86 13.02 -54.39
N SER A 7 17.20 12.02 -53.81
CA SER A 7 16.17 12.13 -52.76
C SER A 7 16.77 12.68 -51.47
N GLN A 8 16.29 13.83 -51.00
CA GLN A 8 16.62 14.39 -49.68
C GLN A 8 15.90 13.62 -48.55
N PRO A 9 16.53 13.44 -47.38
CA PRO A 9 15.90 12.75 -46.26
C PRO A 9 14.77 13.58 -45.63
N LYS A 10 13.56 12.99 -45.54
CA LYS A 10 12.42 13.53 -44.78
C LYS A 10 12.83 13.76 -43.32
N LYS A 11 12.93 15.03 -42.91
CA LYS A 11 13.02 15.42 -41.51
C LYS A 11 11.77 14.93 -40.77
N ARG A 12 11.94 13.94 -39.89
CA ARG A 12 10.93 13.56 -38.87
C ARG A 12 10.54 14.81 -38.10
N GLY A 13 9.27 15.18 -38.19
CA GLY A 13 8.71 16.32 -37.46
C GLY A 13 8.83 16.10 -35.96
N ARG A 14 9.56 16.99 -35.29
CA ARG A 14 9.47 17.24 -33.85
C ARG A 14 8.08 17.86 -33.61
N PRO A 15 7.24 17.36 -32.68
CA PRO A 15 5.99 18.03 -32.38
C PRO A 15 6.31 19.41 -31.80
N LYS A 16 5.97 20.47 -32.56
CA LYS A 16 5.93 21.84 -32.07
C LYS A 16 4.57 22.04 -31.42
N GLY A 17 4.57 22.10 -30.09
CA GLY A 17 3.39 22.35 -29.29
C GLY A 17 3.72 22.37 -27.81
N SER A 18 4.76 23.11 -27.39
CA SER A 18 4.93 23.42 -25.96
C SER A 18 4.08 24.65 -25.65
N SER A 19 2.82 24.43 -25.31
CA SER A 19 2.06 25.45 -24.58
C SER A 19 2.81 25.72 -23.28
N THR A 20 3.36 26.93 -23.12
CA THR A 20 3.93 27.36 -21.85
C THR A 20 2.77 27.54 -20.87
N LYS A 21 2.34 26.43 -20.24
CA LYS A 21 1.35 26.45 -19.16
C LYS A 21 1.83 27.43 -18.09
N THR A 22 1.03 28.44 -17.76
CA THR A 22 1.39 29.44 -16.76
C THR A 22 1.67 28.72 -15.44
N LYS A 23 2.58 29.29 -14.64
CA LYS A 23 2.97 28.71 -13.34
C LYS A 23 1.75 28.44 -12.46
N GLU A 24 0.76 29.32 -12.52
CA GLU A 24 -0.52 29.24 -11.80
C GLU A 24 -1.41 28.08 -12.26
N GLU A 25 -1.47 27.76 -13.55
CA GLU A 25 -2.21 26.57 -14.03
C GLU A 25 -1.53 25.27 -13.60
N ARG A 26 -0.19 25.24 -13.64
CA ARG A 26 0.57 24.09 -13.15
C ARG A 26 0.36 23.89 -11.65
N ASP A 27 0.35 24.97 -10.87
CA ASP A 27 0.15 24.91 -9.42
C ASP A 27 -1.29 24.49 -9.06
N LYS A 28 -2.31 24.96 -9.79
CA LYS A 28 -3.71 24.53 -9.62
C LYS A 28 -3.92 23.05 -9.99
N GLU A 29 -3.29 22.56 -11.06
CA GLU A 29 -3.35 21.16 -11.45
C GLU A 29 -2.67 20.24 -10.42
N LEU A 30 -1.51 20.65 -9.92
CA LEU A 30 -0.80 19.95 -8.84
C LEU A 30 -1.61 19.93 -7.54
N GLN A 31 -2.26 21.04 -7.17
CA GLN A 31 -3.15 21.11 -6.01
C GLN A 31 -4.36 20.19 -6.14
N HIS A 32 -5.03 20.16 -7.30
CA HIS A 32 -6.17 19.28 -7.53
C HIS A 32 -5.75 17.79 -7.48
N ARG A 33 -4.59 17.45 -8.05
CA ARG A 33 -4.07 16.08 -8.06
C ARG A 33 -3.63 15.60 -6.66
N MET A 34 -3.00 16.47 -5.87
CA MET A 34 -2.63 16.18 -4.47
C MET A 34 -3.88 16.01 -3.59
N ARG A 35 -4.91 16.85 -3.80
CA ARG A 35 -6.18 16.78 -3.06
C ARG A 35 -6.95 15.49 -3.37
N GLY A 36 -7.03 15.09 -4.65
CA GLY A 36 -7.61 13.81 -5.06
C GLY A 36 -6.89 12.60 -4.43
N SER A 37 -5.55 12.61 -4.44
CA SER A 37 -4.76 11.52 -3.86
C SER A 37 -4.95 11.35 -2.35
N ILE A 38 -5.14 12.45 -1.60
CA ILE A 38 -5.40 12.40 -0.16
C ILE A 38 -6.82 11.89 0.12
N THR A 39 -7.81 12.30 -0.67
CA THR A 39 -9.19 11.82 -0.52
C THR A 39 -9.31 10.33 -0.84
N ASP A 40 -8.61 9.84 -1.86
CA ASP A 40 -8.62 8.42 -2.24
C ASP A 40 -7.99 7.55 -1.15
N LYS A 41 -6.85 7.98 -0.57
CA LYS A 41 -6.22 7.29 0.57
C LYS A 41 -7.12 7.25 1.80
N LYS A 42 -7.83 8.35 2.08
CA LYS A 42 -8.77 8.42 3.21
C LYS A 42 -9.98 7.51 3.00
N ALA A 43 -10.53 7.46 1.79
CA ALA A 43 -11.61 6.55 1.45
C ALA A 43 -11.17 5.08 1.59
N ALA A 44 -9.95 4.74 1.15
CA ALA A 44 -9.39 3.40 1.31
C ALA A 44 -9.18 3.01 2.78
N ALA A 45 -8.67 3.94 3.61
CA ALA A 45 -8.51 3.72 5.05
C ALA A 45 -9.87 3.46 5.74
N ASN A 46 -10.88 4.28 5.44
CA ASN A 46 -12.23 4.10 6.00
C ASN A 46 -12.84 2.74 5.60
N ALA A 47 -12.61 2.28 4.37
CA ALA A 47 -13.09 0.98 3.91
C ALA A 47 -12.37 -0.19 4.62
N ILE A 48 -11.11 -0.01 5.03
CA ILE A 48 -10.39 -1.00 5.86
C ILE A 48 -10.98 -1.03 7.27
N ASP A 49 -11.26 0.13 7.86
CA ASP A 49 -11.84 0.23 9.20
C ASP A 49 -13.23 -0.42 9.26
N GLU A 50 -14.08 -0.20 8.26
CA GLU A 50 -15.42 -0.82 8.18
C GLU A 50 -15.33 -2.35 8.11
N LYS A 51 -14.45 -2.87 7.24
CA LYS A 51 -14.21 -4.32 7.13
C LYS A 51 -13.64 -4.90 8.42
N TYR A 52 -12.75 -4.17 9.10
CA TYR A 52 -12.20 -4.60 10.37
C TYR A 52 -13.30 -4.72 11.43
N VAL A 53 -14.20 -3.73 11.54
CA VAL A 53 -15.33 -3.76 12.48
C VAL A 53 -16.27 -4.93 12.18
N GLN A 54 -16.61 -5.15 10.91
CA GLN A 54 -17.45 -6.28 10.49
C GLN A 54 -16.78 -7.62 10.82
N TRP A 55 -15.49 -7.79 10.53
CA TRP A 55 -14.77 -9.00 10.92
C TRP A 55 -14.73 -9.16 12.44
N LYS A 56 -14.51 -8.07 13.18
CA LYS A 56 -14.45 -8.09 14.65
C LYS A 56 -15.75 -8.55 15.29
N SER A 57 -16.91 -8.16 14.74
CA SER A 57 -18.22 -8.59 15.25
C SER A 57 -18.46 -10.09 15.05
N LEU A 58 -17.81 -10.69 14.04
CA LEU A 58 -17.89 -12.12 13.74
C LEU A 58 -16.91 -12.98 14.55
N VAL A 59 -15.90 -12.38 15.21
CA VAL A 59 -14.87 -13.12 15.97
C VAL A 59 -15.44 -14.17 16.94
N PRO A 60 -16.50 -13.90 17.74
CA PRO A 60 -17.05 -14.90 18.66
C PRO A 60 -17.64 -16.14 17.99
N VAL A 61 -17.97 -16.06 16.69
CA VAL A 61 -18.51 -17.16 15.90
C VAL A 61 -17.42 -17.86 15.10
N LEU A 62 -16.39 -17.12 14.67
CA LEU A 62 -15.34 -17.61 13.78
C LEU A 62 -14.18 -18.31 14.48
N TYR A 63 -13.87 -17.97 15.73
CA TYR A 63 -12.68 -18.47 16.43
C TYR A 63 -13.03 -18.92 17.85
N ASP A 64 -12.51 -20.09 18.25
CA ASP A 64 -12.60 -20.56 19.64
C ASP A 64 -11.84 -19.65 20.61
N TRP A 65 -10.77 -19.01 20.13
CA TRP A 65 -9.96 -18.10 20.91
C TRP A 65 -9.31 -17.01 20.03
N PHE A 66 -9.35 -15.76 20.50
CA PHE A 66 -8.76 -14.62 19.81
C PHE A 66 -8.09 -13.66 20.81
N ALA A 67 -6.86 -13.25 20.51
CA ALA A 67 -6.12 -12.26 21.28
C ALA A 67 -5.54 -11.18 20.35
N ASN A 68 -5.61 -9.92 20.77
CA ASN A 68 -4.97 -8.79 20.12
C ASN A 68 -4.13 -8.03 21.16
N HIS A 69 -2.90 -7.67 20.80
CA HIS A 69 -2.00 -6.91 21.64
C HIS A 69 -1.35 -5.79 20.83
N ASN A 70 -1.63 -4.54 21.22
CA ASN A 70 -1.05 -3.36 20.58
C ASN A 70 0.33 -3.10 21.17
N LEU A 71 1.36 -3.32 20.36
CA LEU A 71 2.74 -3.05 20.75
C LEU A 71 3.04 -1.55 20.69
N VAL A 72 3.94 -1.10 21.57
CA VAL A 72 4.51 0.26 21.50
C VAL A 72 5.31 0.45 20.21
N TRP A 73 6.00 -0.60 19.77
CA TRP A 73 6.83 -0.62 18.56
C TRP A 73 6.52 -1.84 17.70
N PRO A 74 6.64 -1.74 16.36
CA PRO A 74 6.41 -2.86 15.47
C PRO A 74 7.43 -3.98 15.73
N SER A 75 6.94 -5.21 15.79
CA SER A 75 7.79 -6.39 15.88
C SER A 75 8.35 -6.76 14.50
N LEU A 76 9.64 -7.12 14.43
CA LEU A 76 10.26 -7.66 13.21
C LEU A 76 10.24 -9.20 13.17
N SER A 77 10.01 -9.86 14.30
CA SER A 77 9.85 -11.31 14.38
C SER A 77 8.73 -11.73 15.33
N CYS A 78 8.16 -12.91 15.10
CA CYS A 78 7.14 -13.53 15.95
C CYS A 78 7.39 -15.04 15.99
N ARG A 79 7.58 -15.60 17.18
CA ARG A 79 7.85 -17.03 17.34
C ARG A 79 7.21 -17.61 18.59
N TRP A 80 6.81 -18.86 18.48
CA TRP A 80 6.39 -19.67 19.62
C TRP A 80 7.61 -20.07 20.44
N GLY A 81 7.49 -19.88 21.75
CA GLY A 81 8.43 -20.31 22.76
C GLY A 81 8.04 -21.65 23.39
N PRO A 82 8.67 -22.02 24.51
CA PRO A 82 8.37 -23.27 25.19
C PRO A 82 6.92 -23.34 25.68
N ILE A 83 6.42 -24.57 25.82
CA ILE A 83 5.16 -24.86 26.50
C ILE A 83 5.34 -24.54 27.98
N VAL A 84 4.51 -23.62 28.48
CA VAL A 84 4.45 -23.21 29.88
C VAL A 84 3.54 -24.13 30.68
N GLU A 85 2.47 -24.63 30.05
CA GLU A 85 1.50 -25.50 30.69
C GLU A 85 0.97 -26.49 29.66
N GLN A 86 0.97 -27.79 30.01
CA GLN A 86 0.48 -28.85 29.15
C GLN A 86 -0.75 -29.48 29.82
N GLY A 87 -1.90 -29.37 29.16
CA GLY A 87 -3.16 -29.95 29.62
C GLY A 87 -3.70 -30.96 28.62
N ALA A 88 -4.61 -31.83 29.07
CA ALA A 88 -5.22 -32.86 28.22
C ALA A 88 -6.02 -32.28 27.03
N LEU A 89 -6.48 -31.02 27.13
CA LEU A 89 -7.33 -30.36 26.13
C LEU A 89 -6.68 -29.10 25.51
N LYS A 90 -5.67 -28.51 26.15
CA LYS A 90 -5.01 -27.30 25.66
C LYS A 90 -3.59 -27.18 26.19
N ASN A 91 -2.72 -26.61 25.37
CA ASN A 91 -1.36 -26.24 25.76
C ASN A 91 -1.26 -24.72 25.82
N ARG A 92 -0.58 -24.21 26.85
CA ARG A 92 -0.22 -22.79 26.95
C ARG A 92 1.25 -22.65 26.58
N GLN A 93 1.52 -21.90 25.51
CA GLN A 93 2.88 -21.60 25.06
C GLN A 93 3.21 -20.14 25.30
N ARG A 94 4.50 -19.84 25.48
CA ARG A 94 4.97 -18.46 25.48
C ARG A 94 5.05 -17.95 24.04
N LEU A 95 4.63 -16.70 23.80
CA LEU A 95 4.81 -16.02 22.52
C LEU A 95 5.93 -14.98 22.67
N TYR A 96 6.87 -14.95 21.72
CA TYR A 96 7.92 -13.94 21.66
C TYR A 96 7.71 -13.02 20.46
N LEU A 97 7.70 -11.71 20.73
CA LEU A 97 7.67 -10.62 19.76
C LEU A 97 8.96 -9.81 19.95
N SER A 98 9.75 -9.61 18.89
CA SER A 98 11.06 -8.97 18.97
C SER A 98 11.34 -8.09 17.76
N GLU A 99 12.14 -7.03 17.98
CA GLU A 99 12.66 -6.12 16.97
C GLU A 99 13.88 -6.68 16.21
N GLN A 100 14.40 -7.85 16.60
CA GLN A 100 15.51 -8.47 15.86
C GLN A 100 15.01 -9.57 14.94
N ALA A 101 15.42 -9.51 13.67
CA ALA A 101 15.30 -10.62 12.72
C ALA A 101 16.52 -11.54 12.91
N SER A 102 16.28 -12.78 13.34
CA SER A 102 17.31 -13.81 13.52
C SER A 102 17.65 -14.51 12.21
#